data_AF-A0AA96ZEV5-F1
#
_entry.id   AF-A0AA96ZEV5-F1
#
_cell.length_a   1.000
_cell.length_b   1.000
_cell.length_c   1.000
_cell.angle_alpha   90.00
_cell.angle_beta   90.00
_cell.angle_gamma   90.00
#
_symmetry.space_group_name_H-M   'P 1'
#
loop_
_entity.id
_entity.type
_entity.pdbx_description
1 polymer ?
#
loop_
_entity_poly.entity_id
_entity_poly.type
_entity_poly.pdbx_seq_one_letter_code
_entity_poly.pdbx_strand_id
1 'polypeptide(L)' 'MKKIVPDPPSLEDSLVHVLNVLRSAAATAYECADGLNGQQRDLAFSTHHLIELAQSLLNHTLDRLDA' A
#
# COMPACT_ATOMS: atom_id res chain seq x y z
N MET A 1 -21.54 26.17 -17.70
CA MET A 1 -21.95 25.10 -16.77
C MET A 1 -20.69 24.48 -16.18
N LYS A 2 -20.38 24.74 -14.90
CA LYS A 2 -19.22 24.09 -14.25
C LYS A 2 -19.66 22.69 -13.84
N LYS A 3 -19.01 21.66 -14.36
CA LYS A 3 -19.25 20.26 -14.01
C LYS A 3 -18.97 20.12 -12.50
N ILE A 4 -19.98 19.70 -11.73
CA ILE A 4 -19.93 19.62 -10.25
C ILE A 4 -19.20 18.35 -9.79
N VAL A 5 -19.06 17.36 -10.68
CA VAL A 5 -18.43 16.07 -10.38
C VAL A 5 -16.99 16.09 -10.88
N PRO A 6 -16.00 15.84 -10.01
CA PRO A 6 -14.61 15.66 -10.43
C PRO A 6 -14.52 14.52 -11.44
N ASP A 7 -13.66 14.68 -12.45
CA ASP A 7 -13.35 13.56 -13.32
C ASP A 7 -12.74 12.41 -12.50
N PRO A 8 -12.96 11.14 -12.90
CA PRO A 8 -12.39 10.01 -12.17
C PRO A 8 -10.86 10.14 -12.07
N PRO A 9 -10.26 9.68 -10.96
CA PRO A 9 -8.82 9.79 -10.76
C PRO A 9 -8.08 9.10 -11.90
N SER A 10 -6.93 9.64 -12.27
CA SER A 10 -6.05 8.99 -13.24
C SER A 10 -5.59 7.63 -12.70
N LEU A 11 -5.07 6.78 -13.60
CA LEU A 11 -4.47 5.52 -13.18
C LEU A 11 -3.31 5.76 -12.20
N GLU A 12 -2.48 6.76 -12.48
CA GLU A 12 -1.35 7.16 -11.63
C GLU A 12 -1.84 7.60 -10.24
N ASP A 13 -2.81 8.52 -10.17
CA ASP A 13 -3.41 8.97 -8.90
C ASP A 13 -3.99 7.79 -8.10
N SER A 14 -4.64 6.85 -8.80
CA SER A 14 -5.20 5.64 -8.19
C SER A 14 -4.11 4.73 -7.62
N LEU A 15 -3.00 4.53 -8.34
CA LEU A 15 -1.86 3.73 -7.89
C LEU A 15 -1.12 4.38 -6.73
N VAL A 16 -0.94 5.71 -6.75
CA VAL A 16 -0.40 6.48 -5.62
C VAL A 16 -1.29 6.33 -4.39
N HIS A 17 -2.61 6.37 -4.57
CA HIS A 17 -3.55 6.14 -3.48
C HIS A 17 -3.43 4.73 -2.89
N VAL A 18 -3.36 3.69 -3.74
CA VAL A 18 -3.14 2.31 -3.26
C VAL A 18 -1.82 2.19 -2.52
N LEU A 19 -0.74 2.81 -3.00
CA LEU A 19 0.55 2.80 -2.32
C LEU A 19 0.46 3.40 -0.91
N ASN A 20 -0.32 4.48 -0.74
CA ASN A 20 -0.57 5.06 0.57
C ASN A 20 -1.36 4.11 1.50
N VAL A 21 -2.36 3.41 0.97
CA VAL A 21 -3.10 2.38 1.72
C VAL A 21 -2.17 1.26 2.16
N LEU A 22 -1.27 0.80 1.28
CA LEU A 22 -0.29 -0.24 1.61
C LEU A 22 0.69 0.21 2.70
N ARG A 23 1.12 1.49 2.70
CA ARG A 23 1.97 2.04 3.77
C ARG A 23 1.26 2.00 5.13
N SER A 24 -0.01 2.39 5.17
CA SER A 24 -0.84 2.29 6.37
C SER A 24 -1.00 0.84 6.83
N ALA A 25 -1.28 -0.08 5.90
CA ALA A 25 -1.39 -1.51 6.21
C ALA A 25 -0.08 -2.08 6.76
N ALA A 26 1.07 -1.67 6.23
CA ALA A 26 2.39 -2.07 6.72
C ALA A 26 2.59 -1.61 8.17
N ALA A 27 2.31 -0.33 8.47
CA ALA A 27 2.38 0.20 9.83
C ALA A 27 1.46 -0.57 10.80
N THR A 28 0.22 -0.85 10.39
CA THR A 28 -0.71 -1.67 11.19
C THR A 28 -0.18 -3.08 11.43
N ALA A 29 0.33 -3.76 10.40
CA ALA A 29 0.90 -5.11 10.57
C ALA A 29 2.11 -5.12 11.52
N TYR A 30 2.94 -4.08 11.46
CA TYR A 30 4.08 -3.91 12.34
C TYR A 30 3.64 -3.67 13.79
N GLU A 31 2.71 -2.74 14.02
CA GLU A 31 2.15 -2.48 15.34
C GLU A 31 1.42 -3.70 15.92
N CYS A 32 0.69 -4.46 15.09
CA CYS A 32 0.08 -5.72 15.52
C CYS A 32 1.11 -6.76 15.93
N ALA A 33 2.29 -6.78 15.31
CA ALA A 33 3.37 -7.67 15.70
C ALA A 33 4.00 -7.25 17.04
N ASP A 34 3.90 -5.97 17.41
CA ASP A 34 4.38 -5.44 18.69
C ASP A 34 3.47 -5.95 19.83
N GLY A 35 4.02 -6.80 20.69
CA GLY A 35 3.28 -7.48 21.76
C GLY A 35 2.83 -8.92 21.44
N LEU A 36 2.99 -9.39 20.20
CA LEU A 36 2.85 -10.81 19.87
C LEU A 36 4.17 -11.56 20.05
N ASN A 37 4.11 -12.89 20.20
CA ASN A 37 5.29 -13.76 20.28
C ASN A 37 5.05 -15.09 19.53
N GLY A 38 6.13 -15.78 19.18
CA GLY A 38 6.08 -17.06 18.46
C GLY A 38 5.35 -16.97 17.12
N GLN A 39 4.58 -18.01 16.78
CA GLN A 39 3.93 -18.14 15.47
C GLN A 39 3.02 -16.98 15.08
N GLN A 40 2.36 -16.33 16.04
CA GLN A 40 1.49 -15.18 15.76
C GLN A 40 2.29 -13.95 15.31
N ARG A 41 3.45 -13.72 15.93
CA ARG A 41 4.37 -12.66 15.53
C ARG A 41 4.96 -12.95 14.16
N ASP A 42 5.34 -14.21 13.90
CA ASP A 42 5.87 -14.62 12.60
C ASP A 42 4.85 -14.42 11.46
N LEU A 43 3.57 -14.70 11.73
CA LEU A 43 2.49 -14.46 10.77
C LEU A 43 2.26 -12.96 10.51
N ALA A 44 2.31 -12.12 11.55
CA ALA A 44 2.18 -10.68 11.40
C ALA A 44 3.32 -10.08 10.57
N PHE A 45 4.57 -10.50 10.81
CA PHE A 45 5.71 -10.07 9.98
C PHE A 45 5.66 -10.64 8.57
N SER A 46 5.20 -11.88 8.37
CA SER A 46 4.98 -12.43 7.03
C SER A 46 3.96 -11.59 6.26
N THR A 47 2.89 -11.14 6.93
CA THR A 47 1.90 -10.23 6.34
C THR A 47 2.53 -8.88 5.99
N HIS A 48 3.33 -8.30 6.88
CA HIS A 48 4.08 -7.06 6.61
C HIS A 48 4.98 -7.20 5.38
N HIS A 49 5.73 -8.30 5.28
CA HIS A 49 6.60 -8.57 4.14
C HIS A 49 5.82 -8.68 2.81
N LEU A 50 4.66 -9.34 2.79
CA LEU A 50 3.80 -9.39 1.60
C LEU A 50 3.32 -8.00 1.18
N ILE A 51 3.03 -7.12 2.14
CA ILE A 51 2.65 -5.73 1.87
C ILE A 51 3.83 -4.96 1.25
N GLU A 52 5.05 -5.14 1.74
CA GLU A 52 6.25 -4.51 1.17
C GLU A 52 6.50 -4.96 -0.28
N LEU A 53 6.32 -6.26 -0.57
CA LEU A 53 6.43 -6.76 -1.95
C LEU A 53 5.38 -6.10 -2.86
N ALA A 54 4.14 -5.97 -2.40
CA ALA A 54 3.10 -5.28 -3.16
C ALA A 54 3.47 -3.79 -3.41
N GLN A 55 4.01 -3.09 -2.41
CA GLN A 55 4.49 -1.72 -2.59
C GLN A 55 5.59 -1.63 -3.64
N SER A 56 6.56 -2.55 -3.64
CA SER A 56 7.64 -2.60 -4.64
C SER A 56 7.11 -2.77 -6.06
N LEU A 57 6.10 -3.64 -6.26
CA LEU A 57 5.47 -3.85 -7.56
C LEU A 57 4.74 -2.59 -8.07
N LEU A 58 4.07 -1.88 -7.15
CA LEU A 58 3.37 -0.64 -7.48
C LEU A 58 4.34 0.50 -7.80
N ASN A 59 5.41 0.67 -7.02
CA ASN A 59 6.45 1.67 -7.30
C ASN A 59 7.03 1.47 -8.70
N HIS A 60 7.42 0.24 -9.06
CA HIS A 60 7.92 -0.06 -10.41
C HIS A 60 6.87 0.21 -11.51
N THR A 61 5.57 0.06 -11.19
CA THR A 61 4.51 0.39 -12.14
C THR A 61 4.37 1.90 -12.31
N LEU A 62 4.48 2.68 -11.25
CA LEU A 62 4.48 4.14 -11.28
C LEU A 62 5.69 4.69 -12.04
N ASP A 63 6.89 4.18 -11.76
CA ASP A 63 8.12 4.59 -12.46
C ASP A 63 8.00 4.41 -13.99
N ARG A 64 7.20 3.43 -14.45
CA ARG A 64 6.93 3.18 -15.87
C ARG A 64 5.85 4.07 -16.47
N LEU A 65 5.03 4.72 -15.66
CA LEU A 65 4.04 5.71 -16.10
C LEU A 65 4.68 7.10 -16.23
N ASP A 66 5.73 7.36 -15.47
CA ASP A 66 6.50 8.61 -15.48
C ASP A 66 7.56 8.68 -16.60
N ALA A 67 7.81 7.56 -17.30
CA ALA A 67 8.84 7.40 -18.35
C ALA A 67 8.30 7.59 -19.76
#